data_AF-A0A536M2A6-F1
#
_entry.id   AF-A0A536M2A6-F1
#
_cell.length_a   1.000
_cell.length_b   1.000
_cell.length_c   1.000
_cell.angle_alpha   90.00
_cell.angle_beta   90.00
_cell.angle_gamma   90.00
#
_symmetry.space_group_name_H-M   'P 1'
#
loop_
_entity.id
_entity.type
_entity.pdbx_description
1 polymer ?
#
loop_
_entity_poly.entity_id
_entity_poly.type
_entity_poly.pdbx_seq_one_letter_code
_entity_poly.pdbx_strand_id
1 'polypeptide(L)'
;GWRITDQNEASAPQVEYATREEPATGQRPLLTVTYVAATATPTATATPTPTATLTPTATATPTATPTPTATATPTATATATATATATATATTTPTPTPTATRTPTPTATPTPTPTPTPTPTPTATPTPTPTATATPTPTATGGGTVTFSANADTWAGPLQPTNHGTETTMLVGPQEYSYVQFDVSSISGGATVSSASLRLCRTNGSGGARTHELRPITSGWTESGLDWSNAPTAASSYDASMSVPSSVGCVTADVTTDVQAWIAGAGNWGWRIADTNPSPPQVDWATREDPSSSQRPSLSVTYTP
;
A
#
# COMPACT_ATOMS: atom_id res chain seq x y z
N GLY A 1 -18.78 -14.93 -26.51
CA GLY A 1 -18.48 -16.09 -27.39
C GLY A 1 -19.60 -16.24 -28.40
N TRP A 2 -19.35 -16.91 -29.51
CA TRP A 2 -20.33 -17.11 -30.59
C TRP A 2 -20.77 -18.58 -30.64
N ARG A 3 -22.05 -18.83 -30.93
CA ARG A 3 -22.58 -20.16 -31.24
C ARG A 3 -22.81 -20.25 -32.75
N ILE A 4 -22.27 -21.28 -33.38
CA ILE A 4 -22.57 -21.62 -34.78
C ILE A 4 -23.75 -22.60 -34.76
N THR A 5 -24.76 -22.35 -35.59
CA THR A 5 -25.95 -23.21 -35.77
C THR A 5 -26.29 -23.27 -37.24
N ASP A 6 -26.59 -24.47 -37.75
CA ASP A 6 -27.26 -24.61 -39.04
C ASP A 6 -28.68 -24.02 -38.95
N GLN A 7 -29.19 -23.48 -40.06
CA GLN A 7 -30.56 -22.98 -40.17
C GLN A 7 -31.53 -24.04 -40.74
N ASN A 8 -31.02 -25.15 -41.28
CA ASN A 8 -31.80 -26.22 -41.92
C ASN A 8 -31.61 -27.58 -41.22
N GLU A 9 -32.00 -27.67 -39.94
CA GLU A 9 -31.80 -28.84 -39.06
C GLU A 9 -32.38 -30.19 -39.57
N ALA A 10 -33.17 -30.20 -40.64
CA ALA A 10 -33.94 -31.38 -41.07
C ALA A 10 -33.24 -32.29 -42.12
N SER A 11 -32.20 -31.85 -42.84
CA SER A 11 -31.63 -32.65 -43.95
C SER A 11 -30.19 -32.31 -44.38
N ALA A 12 -29.50 -31.35 -43.75
CA ALA A 12 -28.16 -30.95 -44.18
C ALA A 12 -27.10 -32.01 -43.84
N PRO A 13 -26.08 -32.24 -44.70
CA PRO A 13 -24.92 -33.05 -44.34
C PRO A 13 -24.12 -32.36 -43.22
N GLN A 14 -23.55 -33.13 -42.30
CA GLN A 14 -22.73 -32.61 -41.21
C GLN A 14 -21.53 -31.82 -41.76
N VAL A 15 -21.40 -30.57 -41.33
CA VAL A 15 -20.24 -29.71 -41.63
C VAL A 15 -19.26 -29.78 -40.47
N GLU A 16 -18.03 -30.21 -40.75
CA GLU A 16 -16.94 -30.22 -39.77
C GLU A 16 -16.15 -28.90 -39.85
N TYR A 17 -15.83 -28.34 -38.68
CA TYR A 17 -14.99 -27.16 -38.55
C TYR A 17 -13.72 -27.53 -37.78
N ALA A 18 -12.56 -27.13 -38.30
CA ALA A 18 -11.29 -27.26 -37.60
C ALA A 18 -11.33 -26.50 -36.26
N THR A 19 -10.80 -27.11 -35.20
CA THR A 19 -10.66 -26.46 -33.89
C THR A 19 -9.31 -25.75 -33.77
N ARG A 20 -9.02 -25.14 -32.62
CA ARG A 20 -7.68 -24.55 -32.36
C ARG A 20 -6.57 -25.61 -32.28
N GLU A 21 -6.93 -26.88 -32.08
CA GLU A 21 -6.04 -28.03 -31.99
C GLU A 21 -5.59 -28.59 -33.36
N GLU A 22 -6.23 -28.18 -34.46
CA GLU A 22 -5.95 -28.67 -35.83
C GLU A 22 -4.44 -28.60 -36.18
N PRO A 23 -3.77 -29.72 -36.52
CA PRO A 23 -2.35 -29.74 -36.88
C PRO A 23 -1.97 -28.75 -38.00
N ALA A 24 -2.81 -28.59 -39.03
CA ALA A 24 -2.58 -27.63 -40.09
C ALA A 24 -2.92 -26.19 -39.62
N THR A 25 -1.89 -25.42 -39.23
CA THR A 25 -2.07 -24.06 -38.69
C THR A 25 -2.83 -23.11 -39.61
N GLY A 26 -2.73 -23.28 -40.93
CA GLY A 26 -3.48 -22.50 -41.93
C GLY A 26 -4.97 -22.88 -42.08
N GLN A 27 -5.43 -23.94 -41.43
CA GLN A 27 -6.84 -24.37 -41.41
C GLN A 27 -7.54 -24.08 -40.08
N ARG A 28 -6.81 -23.61 -39.05
CA ARG A 28 -7.38 -23.19 -37.77
C ARG A 28 -8.31 -21.98 -37.93
N PRO A 29 -9.31 -21.81 -37.06
CA PRO A 29 -10.18 -20.63 -37.07
C PRO A 29 -9.38 -19.32 -36.98
N LEU A 30 -9.54 -18.45 -37.98
CA LEU A 30 -8.88 -17.15 -38.07
C LEU A 30 -9.91 -16.02 -37.96
N LEU A 31 -9.65 -15.05 -37.08
CA LEU A 31 -10.38 -13.79 -37.03
C LEU A 31 -9.52 -12.68 -37.63
N THR A 32 -9.83 -12.27 -38.86
CA THR A 32 -9.19 -11.12 -39.50
C THR A 32 -9.98 -9.85 -39.18
N VAL A 33 -9.34 -8.89 -38.52
CA VAL A 33 -9.90 -7.55 -38.26
C VAL A 33 -9.15 -6.52 -39.08
N THR A 34 -9.82 -5.96 -40.09
CA THR A 34 -9.29 -4.84 -40.88
C THR A 34 -9.80 -3.53 -40.28
N TYR A 35 -8.89 -2.63 -39.91
CA TYR A 35 -9.23 -1.29 -39.42
C TYR A 35 -8.38 -0.23 -40.14
N VAL A 36 -8.87 1.00 -40.16
CA VAL A 36 -8.15 2.15 -40.75
C VAL A 36 -7.48 2.92 -39.62
N ALA A 37 -6.16 2.96 -39.61
CA ALA A 37 -5.43 3.78 -38.64
C ALA A 37 -5.57 5.26 -39.01
N ALA A 38 -6.01 6.09 -38.05
CA ALA A 38 -5.97 7.53 -38.21
C ALA A 38 -4.51 8.00 -38.21
N THR A 39 -4.09 8.75 -39.23
CA THR A 39 -2.73 9.26 -39.36
C THR A 39 -2.43 10.26 -38.24
N ALA A 40 -1.62 9.86 -37.27
CA ALA A 40 -1.21 10.75 -36.18
C ALA A 40 -0.33 11.88 -36.74
N THR A 41 -0.76 13.13 -36.58
CA THR A 41 0.10 14.30 -36.80
C THR A 41 1.23 14.26 -35.77
N PRO A 42 2.52 14.31 -36.18
CA PRO A 42 3.62 14.31 -35.23
C PRO A 42 3.66 15.62 -34.45
N THR A 43 3.11 15.61 -33.23
CA THR A 43 3.29 16.70 -32.27
C THR A 43 4.73 16.70 -31.78
N ALA A 44 5.40 17.85 -31.85
CA ALA A 44 6.81 17.96 -31.49
C ALA A 44 7.05 17.58 -30.02
N THR A 45 7.74 16.47 -29.79
CA THR A 45 8.17 16.04 -28.45
C THR A 45 9.16 17.05 -27.90
N ALA A 46 8.81 17.74 -26.82
CA ALA A 46 9.74 18.58 -26.09
C ALA A 46 10.85 17.70 -25.48
N THR A 47 12.08 17.84 -25.97
CA THR A 47 13.24 17.17 -25.40
C THR A 47 13.45 17.65 -23.95
N PRO A 48 13.43 16.77 -22.94
CA PRO A 48 13.69 17.19 -21.57
C PRO A 48 15.13 17.71 -21.47
N THR A 49 15.28 18.96 -21.05
CA THR A 49 16.59 19.55 -20.76
C THR A 49 17.24 18.77 -19.61
N PRO A 50 18.52 18.35 -19.72
CA PRO A 50 19.16 17.57 -18.66
C PRO A 50 19.32 18.42 -17.40
N THR A 51 18.55 18.09 -16.36
CA THR A 51 18.72 18.65 -15.02
C THR A 51 20.06 18.19 -14.46
N ALA A 52 20.91 19.13 -14.04
CA ALA A 52 22.21 18.82 -13.45
C ALA A 52 22.01 18.14 -12.07
N THR A 53 22.24 16.83 -12.01
CA THR A 53 22.26 16.08 -10.75
C THR A 53 23.45 16.52 -9.91
N LEU A 54 23.21 17.28 -8.84
CA LEU A 54 24.25 17.65 -7.89
C LEU A 54 24.78 16.40 -7.19
N THR A 55 26.06 16.11 -7.37
CA THR A 55 26.76 15.05 -6.63
C THR A 55 26.78 15.45 -5.14
N PRO A 56 26.29 14.63 -4.20
CA PRO A 56 26.37 14.95 -2.79
C PRO A 56 27.84 14.95 -2.34
N THR A 57 28.36 16.14 -2.03
CA THR A 57 29.72 16.30 -1.51
C THR A 57 29.80 15.68 -0.11
N ALA A 58 30.79 14.82 0.12
CA ALA A 58 30.97 14.17 1.40
C ALA A 58 31.24 15.19 2.53
N THR A 59 30.28 15.35 3.44
CA THR A 59 30.46 16.10 4.68
C THR A 59 31.36 15.29 5.61
N ALA A 60 32.63 15.67 5.71
CA ALA A 60 33.52 15.12 6.72
C ALA A 60 33.06 15.59 8.11
N THR A 61 32.62 14.67 8.96
CA THR A 61 32.30 14.94 10.37
C THR A 61 33.60 14.94 11.19
N PRO A 62 34.07 16.09 11.72
CA PRO A 62 35.21 16.10 12.63
C PRO A 62 34.78 15.62 14.02
N THR A 63 34.97 14.34 14.31
CA THR A 63 34.78 13.81 15.67
C THR A 63 35.93 14.29 16.55
N ALA A 64 35.74 15.43 17.22
CA ALA A 64 36.67 15.92 18.23
C ALA A 64 36.60 15.02 19.48
N THR A 65 37.70 14.34 19.79
CA THR A 65 37.87 13.64 21.07
C THR A 65 38.21 14.67 22.15
N PRO A 66 37.37 14.88 23.18
CA PRO A 66 37.69 15.81 24.25
C PRO A 66 38.75 15.22 25.18
N THR A 67 39.84 15.97 25.41
CA THR A 67 40.77 15.70 26.51
C THR A 67 40.09 16.00 27.85
N PRO A 68 40.03 15.06 28.81
CA PRO A 68 39.45 15.34 30.12
C PRO A 68 40.40 16.18 30.98
N THR A 69 40.19 17.50 31.00
CA THR A 69 40.78 18.38 32.02
C THR A 69 39.99 18.25 33.32
N ALA A 70 40.62 17.71 34.37
CA ALA A 70 40.00 17.63 35.68
C ALA A 70 40.04 18.99 36.40
N THR A 71 38.90 19.70 36.42
CA THR A 71 38.69 20.86 37.27
C THR A 71 37.41 20.66 38.08
N ALA A 72 37.55 20.52 39.40
CA ALA A 72 36.43 20.49 40.33
C ALA A 72 36.72 21.38 41.53
N THR A 73 36.08 22.55 41.55
CA THR A 73 35.83 23.35 42.77
C THR A 73 34.35 23.14 43.10
N PRO A 74 33.97 23.06 44.39
CA PRO A 74 33.39 24.27 44.96
C PRO A 74 33.80 24.54 46.41
N THR A 75 33.77 25.83 46.74
CA THR A 75 33.94 26.39 48.08
C THR A 75 32.76 26.00 48.98
N ALA A 76 33.02 25.59 50.23
CA ALA A 76 32.03 25.51 51.29
C ALA A 76 32.40 26.49 52.41
N THR A 77 31.48 27.41 52.74
CA THR A 77 31.66 28.43 53.78
C THR A 77 30.95 28.02 55.05
N ALA A 78 31.68 27.93 56.17
CA ALA A 78 31.10 27.96 57.51
C ALA A 78 32.09 28.55 58.54
N THR A 79 31.67 29.64 59.17
CA THR A 79 32.25 30.32 60.34
C THR A 79 31.99 29.48 61.62
N ALA A 80 32.64 29.63 62.79
CA ALA A 80 33.56 30.65 63.33
C ALA A 80 34.35 30.14 64.58
N THR A 81 35.36 30.91 65.03
CA THR A 81 35.92 30.96 66.44
C THR A 81 36.57 29.69 67.01
N ALA A 82 37.57 29.65 67.91
CA ALA A 82 38.42 30.61 68.66
C ALA A 82 39.55 29.79 69.37
N THR A 83 40.68 30.28 69.95
CA THR A 83 41.47 31.53 69.92
C THR A 83 42.76 31.30 70.76
N ALA A 84 43.91 31.93 70.42
CA ALA A 84 45.17 32.03 71.23
C ALA A 84 45.96 30.71 71.49
N THR A 85 47.26 30.68 71.84
CA THR A 85 48.45 31.57 71.65
C THR A 85 49.71 30.69 71.84
N ALA A 86 50.87 31.10 71.31
CA ALA A 86 52.11 30.30 71.28
C ALA A 86 52.73 29.92 72.65
N THR A 87 53.46 28.80 72.69
CA THR A 87 54.68 28.63 73.51
C THR A 87 55.60 27.60 72.84
N ALA A 88 56.91 27.84 72.85
CA ALA A 88 57.92 26.89 72.39
C ALA A 88 58.51 26.11 73.58
N THR A 89 58.74 24.81 73.41
CA THR A 89 59.62 24.04 74.29
C THR A 89 60.37 23.00 73.46
N ALA A 90 61.69 22.91 73.65
CA ALA A 90 62.51 21.91 72.97
C ALA A 90 62.43 20.57 73.69
N THR A 91 62.28 19.48 72.94
CA THR A 91 62.56 18.12 73.41
C THR A 91 63.30 17.36 72.33
N THR A 92 64.46 16.83 72.68
CA THR A 92 65.32 16.01 71.82
C THR A 92 64.79 14.57 71.71
N THR A 93 65.42 13.78 70.83
CA THR A 93 65.41 12.29 70.76
C THR A 93 64.36 11.68 69.81
N PRO A 94 64.69 10.59 69.07
CA PRO A 94 66.01 10.03 68.71
C PRO A 94 66.36 10.30 67.23
N THR A 95 67.64 10.11 66.87
CA THR A 95 68.09 10.08 65.47
C THR A 95 67.51 8.85 64.76
N PRO A 96 66.71 8.99 63.67
CA PRO A 96 66.28 7.84 62.90
C PRO A 96 67.45 7.26 62.10
N THR A 97 67.71 5.97 62.28
CA THR A 97 68.64 5.18 61.46
C THR A 97 68.26 5.31 59.98
N PRO A 98 69.22 5.46 59.04
CA PRO A 98 68.89 5.52 57.61
C PRO A 98 68.33 4.18 57.13
N THR A 99 67.01 4.09 57.05
CA THR A 99 66.29 2.94 56.48
C THR A 99 66.64 2.83 55.00
N ALA A 100 67.13 1.66 54.56
CA ALA A 100 67.52 1.43 53.17
C ALA A 100 66.34 1.64 52.22
N THR A 101 66.36 2.73 51.45
CA THR A 101 65.36 3.01 50.41
C THR A 101 65.42 1.92 49.36
N ARG A 102 64.38 1.08 49.26
CA ARG A 102 64.30 0.08 48.21
C ARG A 102 64.11 0.79 46.88
N THR A 103 65.08 0.65 45.97
CA THR A 103 64.98 1.10 44.59
C THR A 103 63.70 0.52 43.97
N PRO A 104 62.80 1.33 43.40
CA PRO A 104 61.58 0.80 42.79
C PRO A 104 61.95 -0.09 41.61
N THR A 105 61.51 -1.34 41.66
CA THR A 105 61.61 -2.29 40.54
C THR A 105 60.84 -1.70 39.35
N PRO A 106 61.40 -1.68 38.13
CA PRO A 106 60.67 -1.17 36.97
C PRO A 106 59.45 -2.06 36.70
N THR A 107 58.25 -1.52 36.91
CA THR A 107 56.99 -2.16 36.56
C THR A 107 56.93 -2.33 35.05
N ALA A 108 56.66 -3.55 34.57
CA ALA A 108 56.58 -3.82 33.14
C ALA A 108 55.50 -2.97 32.48
N THR A 109 55.89 -2.15 31.49
CA THR A 109 54.97 -1.38 30.66
C THR A 109 54.06 -2.36 29.90
N PRO A 110 52.72 -2.21 29.95
CA PRO A 110 51.84 -3.08 29.19
C PRO A 110 52.07 -2.89 27.70
N THR A 111 52.46 -3.97 27.01
CA THR A 111 52.57 -3.99 25.55
C THR A 111 51.19 -3.69 24.94
N PRO A 112 51.07 -2.74 23.99
CA PRO A 112 49.77 -2.45 23.38
C PRO A 112 49.27 -3.67 22.59
N THR A 113 48.16 -4.25 23.04
CA THR A 113 47.45 -5.29 22.29
C THR A 113 47.01 -4.71 20.94
N PRO A 114 47.29 -5.38 19.80
CA PRO A 114 46.86 -4.88 18.51
C PRO A 114 45.33 -4.87 18.44
N THR A 115 44.74 -3.67 18.36
CA THR A 115 43.32 -3.50 18.08
C THR A 115 43.03 -4.06 16.69
N PRO A 116 42.00 -4.92 16.51
CA PRO A 116 41.70 -5.48 15.20
C PRO A 116 41.32 -4.35 14.23
N THR A 117 42.08 -4.24 13.15
CA THR A 117 41.78 -3.32 12.03
C THR A 117 40.40 -3.67 11.47
N PRO A 118 39.49 -2.71 11.29
CA PRO A 118 38.17 -3.00 10.71
C PRO A 118 38.34 -3.51 9.29
N THR A 119 37.99 -4.78 9.06
CA THR A 119 37.88 -5.36 7.72
C THR A 119 36.86 -4.52 6.93
N PRO A 120 37.19 -4.06 5.71
CA PRO A 120 36.23 -3.30 4.91
C PRO A 120 35.03 -4.18 4.59
N THR A 121 33.88 -3.85 5.19
CA THR A 121 32.58 -4.43 4.81
C THR A 121 32.35 -4.12 3.34
N PRO A 122 31.99 -5.11 2.49
CA PRO A 122 31.73 -4.85 1.08
C PRO A 122 30.55 -3.89 0.95
N THR A 123 30.83 -2.63 0.59
CA THR A 123 29.81 -1.65 0.24
C THR A 123 29.01 -2.22 -0.91
N ALA A 124 27.69 -2.34 -0.74
CA ALA A 124 26.83 -2.82 -1.81
C ALA A 124 26.98 -1.89 -3.02
N THR A 125 27.57 -2.40 -4.10
CA THR A 125 27.55 -1.74 -5.40
C THR A 125 26.09 -1.44 -5.70
N PRO A 126 25.70 -0.18 -6.01
CA PRO A 126 24.32 0.11 -6.39
C PRO A 126 24.02 -0.67 -7.66
N THR A 127 23.27 -1.77 -7.54
CA THR A 127 22.67 -2.45 -8.67
C THR A 127 21.93 -1.38 -9.48
N PRO A 128 22.17 -1.26 -10.79
CA PRO A 128 21.47 -0.26 -11.59
C PRO A 128 19.98 -0.51 -11.44
N THR A 129 19.28 0.37 -10.72
CA THR A 129 17.83 0.40 -10.71
C THR A 129 17.42 0.45 -12.17
N PRO A 130 16.60 -0.50 -12.67
CA PRO A 130 16.14 -0.42 -14.04
C PRO A 130 15.38 0.90 -14.17
N THR A 131 15.98 1.88 -14.83
CA THR A 131 15.26 3.05 -15.31
C THR A 131 14.10 2.48 -16.08
N ALA A 132 12.87 2.76 -15.64
CA ALA A 132 11.69 2.30 -16.34
C ALA A 132 11.71 2.96 -17.71
N THR A 133 12.26 2.25 -18.70
CA THR A 133 11.97 2.51 -20.10
C THR A 133 10.46 2.54 -20.16
N ALA A 134 9.90 3.68 -20.54
CA ALA A 134 8.47 3.79 -20.74
C ALA A 134 8.13 2.84 -21.90
N THR A 135 7.81 1.59 -21.56
CA THR A 135 6.99 0.72 -22.41
C THR A 135 5.83 1.60 -22.83
N PRO A 136 5.60 1.82 -24.13
CA PRO A 136 4.48 2.65 -24.55
C PRO A 136 3.23 2.02 -23.95
N THR A 137 2.66 2.68 -22.96
CA THR A 137 1.34 2.33 -22.44
C THR A 137 0.45 2.22 -23.67
N PRO A 138 -0.28 1.12 -23.87
CA PRO A 138 -1.18 1.01 -25.01
C PRO A 138 -2.20 2.14 -24.88
N THR A 139 -2.00 3.22 -25.63
CA THR A 139 -2.97 4.31 -25.72
C THR A 139 -4.25 3.69 -26.21
N ALA A 140 -5.25 3.59 -25.31
CA ALA A 140 -6.55 3.02 -25.63
C ALA A 140 -7.11 3.77 -26.84
N THR A 141 -7.03 3.15 -28.01
CA THR A 141 -7.32 3.82 -29.27
C THR A 141 -8.82 3.78 -29.48
N GLY A 142 -9.47 4.79 -28.90
CA GLY A 142 -10.90 4.85 -28.68
C GLY A 142 -11.23 4.71 -27.21
N GLY A 143 -11.95 5.71 -26.68
CA GLY A 143 -12.67 5.57 -25.42
C GLY A 143 -13.78 4.53 -25.55
N GLY A 144 -14.29 4.05 -24.42
CA GLY A 144 -15.32 3.02 -24.39
C GLY A 144 -15.67 2.58 -22.98
N THR A 145 -16.47 1.54 -22.89
CA THR A 145 -16.89 0.94 -21.61
C THR A 145 -16.06 -0.31 -21.30
N VAL A 146 -15.46 -0.35 -20.11
CA VAL A 146 -14.73 -1.51 -19.57
C VAL A 146 -15.42 -1.98 -18.29
N THR A 147 -15.63 -3.28 -18.16
CA THR A 147 -16.20 -3.89 -16.95
C THR A 147 -15.12 -4.64 -16.17
N PHE A 148 -14.92 -4.23 -14.92
CA PHE A 148 -14.00 -4.84 -13.97
C PHE A 148 -14.75 -5.81 -13.05
N SER A 149 -14.07 -6.88 -12.66
CA SER A 149 -14.46 -7.76 -11.55
C SER A 149 -13.75 -7.31 -10.27
N ALA A 150 -14.34 -7.56 -9.10
CA ALA A 150 -13.67 -7.25 -7.83
C ALA A 150 -12.35 -8.02 -7.69
N ASN A 151 -11.29 -7.31 -7.33
CA ASN A 151 -9.97 -7.88 -7.04
C ASN A 151 -9.81 -8.26 -5.56
N ALA A 152 -10.68 -7.72 -4.70
CA ALA A 152 -10.82 -8.05 -3.29
C ALA A 152 -12.22 -7.64 -2.79
N ASP A 153 -12.90 -8.47 -2.01
CA ASP A 153 -14.04 -8.06 -1.17
C ASP A 153 -14.15 -8.88 0.14
N THR A 154 -14.80 -8.31 1.14
CA THR A 154 -15.01 -8.91 2.47
C THR A 154 -16.02 -8.07 3.27
N TRP A 155 -16.37 -8.49 4.48
CA TRP A 155 -17.06 -7.67 5.46
C TRP A 155 -16.45 -7.83 6.86
N ALA A 156 -16.73 -6.88 7.75
CA ALA A 156 -16.37 -6.93 9.16
C ALA A 156 -17.34 -6.08 10.01
N GLY A 157 -17.46 -6.42 11.30
CA GLY A 157 -18.22 -5.62 12.27
C GLY A 157 -17.82 -5.92 13.71
N PRO A 158 -18.15 -5.05 14.68
CA PRO A 158 -17.78 -5.24 16.10
C PRO A 158 -18.42 -6.47 16.75
N LEU A 159 -19.51 -6.98 16.17
CA LEU A 159 -20.19 -8.21 16.62
C LEU A 159 -19.67 -9.48 15.91
N GLN A 160 -18.89 -9.32 14.84
CA GLN A 160 -18.37 -10.37 13.97
C GLN A 160 -16.89 -10.01 13.64
N PRO A 161 -15.99 -10.18 14.62
CA PRO A 161 -14.66 -9.57 14.58
C PRO A 161 -13.63 -10.40 13.80
N THR A 162 -14.05 -11.43 13.07
CA THR A 162 -13.21 -12.34 12.29
C THR A 162 -13.02 -11.85 10.84
N ASN A 163 -12.13 -12.50 10.09
CA ASN A 163 -12.05 -12.32 8.65
C ASN A 163 -13.15 -13.12 7.94
N HIS A 164 -13.76 -12.53 6.91
CA HIS A 164 -14.83 -13.13 6.11
C HIS A 164 -14.55 -13.12 4.60
N GLY A 165 -13.29 -12.88 4.19
CA GLY A 165 -12.87 -12.73 2.78
C GLY A 165 -12.83 -14.01 1.94
N THR A 166 -13.53 -15.06 2.37
CA THR A 166 -13.73 -16.30 1.60
C THR A 166 -15.21 -16.74 1.59
N GLU A 167 -16.11 -15.92 2.12
CA GLU A 167 -17.54 -16.21 2.12
C GLU A 167 -18.17 -15.84 0.77
N THR A 168 -19.24 -16.53 0.38
CA THR A 168 -20.00 -16.19 -0.84
C THR A 168 -20.91 -14.95 -0.68
N THR A 169 -20.94 -14.37 0.51
CA THR A 169 -21.79 -13.25 0.88
C THR A 169 -21.08 -12.26 1.79
N MET A 170 -21.21 -10.96 1.50
CA MET A 170 -20.73 -9.88 2.35
C MET A 170 -21.91 -9.08 2.90
N LEU A 171 -21.80 -8.61 4.14
CA LEU A 171 -22.94 -8.07 4.87
C LEU A 171 -22.81 -6.56 5.14
N VAL A 172 -23.90 -5.84 4.92
CA VAL A 172 -24.04 -4.43 5.29
C VAL A 172 -25.23 -4.26 6.23
N GLY A 173 -25.01 -3.68 7.40
CA GLY A 173 -26.03 -3.52 8.43
C GLY A 173 -25.73 -2.38 9.40
N PRO A 174 -26.44 -2.31 10.54
CA PRO A 174 -26.23 -1.27 11.55
C PRO A 174 -24.85 -1.32 12.23
N GLN A 175 -24.16 -2.46 12.18
CA GLN A 175 -22.83 -2.66 12.76
C GLN A 175 -21.84 -3.29 11.76
N GLU A 176 -22.33 -3.88 10.67
CA GLU A 176 -21.52 -4.62 9.70
C GLU A 176 -21.27 -3.78 8.44
N TYR A 177 -20.02 -3.78 8.00
CA TYR A 177 -19.52 -3.00 6.88
C TYR A 177 -18.90 -3.93 5.84
N SER A 178 -19.28 -3.78 4.57
CA SER A 178 -18.61 -4.44 3.46
C SER A 178 -17.48 -3.58 2.91
N TYR A 179 -16.46 -4.22 2.34
CA TYR A 179 -15.29 -3.61 1.72
C TYR A 179 -15.13 -4.25 0.35
N VAL A 180 -14.97 -3.44 -0.71
CA VAL A 180 -14.82 -3.95 -2.09
C VAL A 180 -13.84 -3.09 -2.89
N GLN A 181 -12.89 -3.72 -3.58
CA GLN A 181 -11.87 -3.08 -4.41
C GLN A 181 -11.94 -3.58 -5.86
N PHE A 182 -11.69 -2.66 -6.80
CA PHE A 182 -11.52 -2.94 -8.23
C PHE A 182 -10.22 -2.33 -8.72
N ASP A 183 -9.43 -3.11 -9.47
CA ASP A 183 -8.23 -2.61 -10.14
C ASP A 183 -8.61 -1.94 -11.48
N VAL A 184 -8.56 -0.60 -11.50
CA VAL A 184 -8.83 0.22 -12.69
C VAL A 184 -7.57 0.62 -13.46
N SER A 185 -6.39 0.06 -13.13
CA SER A 185 -5.09 0.47 -13.69
C SER A 185 -4.92 0.23 -15.19
N SER A 186 -5.84 -0.50 -15.84
CA SER A 186 -5.87 -0.64 -17.30
C SER A 186 -6.37 0.61 -18.02
N ILE A 187 -6.98 1.57 -17.32
CA ILE A 187 -7.38 2.88 -17.88
C ILE A 187 -6.22 3.86 -17.68
N SER A 188 -5.81 4.52 -18.76
CA SER A 188 -4.73 5.51 -18.74
C SER A 188 -5.10 6.73 -17.88
N GLY A 189 -4.19 7.19 -17.02
CA GLY A 189 -4.48 8.26 -16.06
C GLY A 189 -4.80 9.66 -16.62
N GLY A 190 -4.66 9.85 -17.95
CA GLY A 190 -5.16 11.05 -18.64
C GLY A 190 -6.64 10.99 -19.01
N ALA A 191 -7.28 9.82 -18.87
CA ALA A 191 -8.65 9.60 -19.33
C ALA A 191 -9.69 10.37 -18.52
N THR A 192 -10.69 10.88 -19.23
CA THR A 192 -11.90 11.47 -18.64
C THR A 192 -12.99 10.42 -18.53
N VAL A 193 -13.48 10.17 -17.33
CA VAL A 193 -14.56 9.22 -17.04
C VAL A 193 -15.91 9.91 -17.32
N SER A 194 -16.63 9.39 -18.32
CA SER A 194 -17.98 9.85 -18.65
C SER A 194 -19.04 9.27 -17.71
N SER A 195 -18.82 8.04 -17.23
CA SER A 195 -19.62 7.41 -16.17
C SER A 195 -18.88 6.22 -15.54
N ALA A 196 -19.08 5.98 -14.26
CA ALA A 196 -18.71 4.73 -13.60
C ALA A 196 -19.87 4.21 -12.74
N SER A 197 -20.17 2.92 -12.87
CA SER A 197 -21.31 2.28 -12.21
C SER A 197 -20.87 1.02 -11.47
N LEU A 198 -20.96 1.07 -10.14
CA LEU A 198 -20.75 -0.08 -9.26
C LEU A 198 -22.05 -0.89 -9.20
N ARG A 199 -22.01 -2.16 -9.58
CA ARG A 199 -23.13 -3.11 -9.51
C ARG A 199 -22.89 -4.14 -8.42
N LEU A 200 -23.85 -4.26 -7.51
CA LEU A 200 -23.89 -5.28 -6.47
C LEU A 200 -25.23 -6.04 -6.53
N CYS A 201 -25.21 -7.32 -6.18
CA CYS A 201 -26.41 -8.17 -6.20
C CYS A 201 -26.78 -8.65 -4.80
N ARG A 202 -27.95 -8.23 -4.34
CA ARG A 202 -28.53 -8.66 -3.07
C ARG A 202 -28.93 -10.12 -3.19
N THR A 203 -28.41 -11.00 -2.32
CA THR A 203 -28.60 -12.45 -2.40
C THR A 203 -29.79 -12.97 -1.60
N ASN A 204 -30.20 -12.24 -0.55
CA ASN A 204 -31.31 -12.62 0.33
C ASN A 204 -32.29 -11.44 0.56
N GLY A 205 -33.58 -11.70 0.41
CA GLY A 205 -34.66 -10.71 0.43
C GLY A 205 -35.30 -10.48 1.81
N SER A 206 -34.74 -11.01 2.90
CA SER A 206 -35.29 -10.79 4.24
C SER A 206 -35.03 -9.38 4.76
N GLY A 207 -35.75 -8.37 4.25
CA GLY A 207 -35.75 -7.05 4.87
C GLY A 207 -36.42 -5.91 4.11
N GLY A 208 -36.50 -4.76 4.76
CA GLY A 208 -36.96 -3.52 4.14
C GLY A 208 -36.00 -2.97 3.08
N ALA A 209 -36.42 -1.91 2.40
CA ALA A 209 -35.52 -1.12 1.56
C ALA A 209 -34.50 -0.37 2.42
N ARG A 210 -33.31 -0.11 1.86
CA ARG A 210 -32.17 0.57 2.51
C ARG A 210 -31.53 1.60 1.60
N THR A 211 -30.72 2.45 2.21
CA THR A 211 -29.73 3.26 1.51
C THR A 211 -28.37 2.89 2.08
N HIS A 212 -27.42 2.60 1.21
CA HIS A 212 -26.04 2.39 1.60
C HIS A 212 -25.17 3.54 1.11
N GLU A 213 -24.29 4.03 1.97
CA GLU A 213 -23.26 5.00 1.62
C GLU A 213 -22.01 4.27 1.12
N LEU A 214 -21.37 4.83 0.09
CA LEU A 214 -20.14 4.32 -0.50
C LEU A 214 -19.01 5.31 -0.19
N ARG A 215 -18.12 4.93 0.72
CA ARG A 215 -17.02 5.78 1.19
C ARG A 215 -15.68 5.26 0.66
N PRO A 216 -14.93 6.06 -0.11
CA PRO A 216 -13.57 5.69 -0.50
C PRO A 216 -12.71 5.31 0.70
N ILE A 217 -12.01 4.20 0.61
CA ILE A 217 -11.07 3.74 1.63
C ILE A 217 -9.76 4.52 1.48
N THR A 218 -9.14 4.91 2.58
CA THR A 218 -7.95 5.79 2.59
C THR A 218 -6.65 5.08 2.99
N SER A 219 -6.69 3.78 3.21
CA SER A 219 -5.54 2.96 3.62
C SER A 219 -5.62 1.54 3.04
N GLY A 220 -4.47 0.93 2.78
CA GLY A 220 -4.38 -0.44 2.28
C GLY A 220 -4.99 -1.47 3.23
N TRP A 221 -5.59 -2.51 2.64
CA TRP A 221 -6.13 -3.70 3.31
C TRP A 221 -5.95 -4.92 2.39
N THR A 222 -6.14 -6.12 2.92
CA THR A 222 -6.14 -7.36 2.15
C THR A 222 -7.36 -8.20 2.50
N GLU A 223 -8.01 -8.77 1.49
CA GLU A 223 -9.17 -9.66 1.61
C GLU A 223 -8.98 -10.77 2.64
N SER A 224 -7.83 -11.45 2.63
CA SER A 224 -7.49 -12.54 3.56
C SER A 224 -6.98 -12.08 4.93
N GLY A 225 -6.84 -10.77 5.17
CA GLY A 225 -6.27 -10.21 6.39
C GLY A 225 -7.16 -9.22 7.13
N LEU A 226 -8.20 -8.69 6.49
CA LEU A 226 -9.11 -7.71 7.09
C LEU A 226 -10.00 -8.38 8.14
N ASP A 227 -9.94 -7.89 9.38
CA ASP A 227 -10.85 -8.22 10.45
C ASP A 227 -11.34 -6.92 11.12
N TRP A 228 -12.19 -6.99 12.15
CA TRP A 228 -12.68 -5.76 12.79
C TRP A 228 -11.58 -4.97 13.54
N SER A 229 -10.54 -5.64 14.04
CA SER A 229 -9.45 -5.00 14.78
C SER A 229 -8.53 -4.16 13.90
N ASN A 230 -8.48 -4.47 12.60
CA ASN A 230 -7.62 -3.80 11.61
C ASN A 230 -8.39 -3.13 10.45
N ALA A 231 -9.72 -3.04 10.57
CA ALA A 231 -10.61 -2.47 9.56
C ALA A 231 -10.13 -1.09 9.05
N PRO A 232 -9.98 -0.89 7.73
CA PRO A 232 -9.32 0.29 7.18
C PRO A 232 -10.19 1.55 7.32
N THR A 233 -9.53 2.70 7.47
CA THR A 233 -10.22 4.00 7.55
C THR A 233 -10.85 4.34 6.19
N ALA A 234 -12.11 4.77 6.23
CA ALA A 234 -12.83 5.30 5.07
C ALA A 234 -13.06 6.81 5.21
N ALA A 235 -13.28 7.48 4.09
CA ALA A 235 -13.51 8.93 4.03
C ALA A 235 -14.67 9.40 4.94
N SER A 236 -14.54 10.61 5.49
CA SER A 236 -15.54 11.22 6.37
C SER A 236 -16.81 11.70 5.64
N SER A 237 -16.74 11.88 4.32
CA SER A 237 -17.88 12.00 3.40
C SER A 237 -18.04 10.74 2.54
N TYR A 238 -19.21 10.60 1.90
CA TYR A 238 -19.43 9.70 0.77
C TYR A 238 -19.77 10.57 -0.44
N ASP A 239 -19.19 10.25 -1.61
CA ASP A 239 -19.54 10.92 -2.88
C ASP A 239 -20.59 10.11 -3.67
N ALA A 240 -20.84 8.87 -3.26
CA ALA A 240 -21.79 7.95 -3.87
C ALA A 240 -22.71 7.28 -2.83
N SER A 241 -23.93 6.93 -3.24
CA SER A 241 -24.85 6.12 -2.44
C SER A 241 -25.66 5.16 -3.31
N MET A 242 -26.17 4.09 -2.70
CA MET A 242 -26.88 3.00 -3.35
C MET A 242 -28.28 2.84 -2.75
N SER A 243 -29.30 2.93 -3.60
CA SER A 243 -30.69 2.63 -3.24
C SER A 243 -30.94 1.13 -3.32
N VAL A 244 -31.28 0.50 -2.19
CA VAL A 244 -31.37 -0.95 -2.04
C VAL A 244 -32.85 -1.35 -1.86
N PRO A 245 -33.47 -2.09 -2.79
CA PRO A 245 -34.84 -2.56 -2.63
C PRO A 245 -34.93 -3.68 -1.59
N SER A 246 -36.15 -3.95 -1.10
CA SER A 246 -36.45 -5.09 -0.24
C SER A 246 -36.28 -6.45 -0.95
N SER A 247 -36.43 -6.49 -2.27
CA SER A 247 -36.32 -7.70 -3.09
C SER A 247 -34.86 -8.10 -3.35
N VAL A 248 -34.62 -9.42 -3.47
CA VAL A 248 -33.43 -10.00 -4.11
C VAL A 248 -33.27 -9.41 -5.51
N GLY A 249 -32.04 -9.10 -5.92
CA GLY A 249 -31.76 -8.51 -7.22
C GLY A 249 -30.50 -7.65 -7.23
N CYS A 250 -30.11 -7.21 -8.43
CA CYS A 250 -28.92 -6.38 -8.61
C CYS A 250 -29.30 -4.90 -8.73
N VAL A 251 -28.52 -4.06 -8.07
CA VAL A 251 -28.63 -2.60 -8.11
C VAL A 251 -27.30 -1.97 -8.49
N THR A 252 -27.36 -0.71 -8.89
CA THR A 252 -26.21 0.08 -9.29
C THR A 252 -26.12 1.38 -8.52
N ALA A 253 -24.90 1.80 -8.20
CA ALA A 253 -24.60 3.15 -7.74
C ALA A 253 -23.73 3.87 -8.78
N ASP A 254 -23.91 5.18 -8.91
CA ASP A 254 -22.99 6.04 -9.64
C ASP A 254 -21.77 6.31 -8.75
N VAL A 255 -20.58 5.99 -9.25
CA VAL A 255 -19.28 6.16 -8.58
C VAL A 255 -18.29 6.92 -9.47
N THR A 256 -18.81 7.70 -10.42
CA THR A 256 -18.02 8.42 -11.46
C THR A 256 -16.93 9.30 -10.85
N THR A 257 -17.26 10.05 -9.79
CA THR A 257 -16.32 10.96 -9.10
C THR A 257 -15.11 10.22 -8.52
N ASP A 258 -15.35 9.13 -7.78
CA ASP A 258 -14.30 8.34 -7.13
C ASP A 258 -13.37 7.70 -8.16
N VAL A 259 -13.95 7.08 -9.19
CA VAL A 259 -13.19 6.41 -10.26
C VAL A 259 -12.39 7.41 -11.09
N GLN A 260 -12.92 8.61 -11.35
CA GLN A 260 -12.17 9.69 -12.00
C GLN A 260 -10.98 10.13 -11.14
N ALA A 261 -11.14 10.24 -9.82
CA ALA A 261 -10.05 10.60 -8.92
C ALA A 261 -8.95 9.53 -8.91
N TRP A 262 -9.30 8.25 -8.87
CA TRP A 262 -8.34 7.14 -8.95
C TRP A 262 -7.55 7.12 -10.25
N ILE A 263 -8.24 7.30 -11.39
CA ILE A 263 -7.59 7.39 -12.71
C ILE A 263 -6.65 8.60 -12.76
N ALA A 264 -7.06 9.74 -12.19
CA ALA A 264 -6.21 10.93 -12.08
C ALA A 264 -5.03 10.79 -11.09
N GLY A 265 -4.83 9.61 -10.46
CA GLY A 265 -3.68 9.29 -9.63
C GLY A 265 -3.93 9.32 -8.12
N ALA A 266 -5.18 9.47 -7.66
CA ALA A 266 -5.50 9.23 -6.25
C ALA A 266 -5.33 7.74 -5.88
N GLY A 267 -5.00 7.45 -4.63
CA GLY A 267 -4.88 6.07 -4.15
C GLY A 267 -6.23 5.33 -4.22
N ASN A 268 -6.23 4.14 -4.82
CA ASN A 268 -7.40 3.28 -4.94
C ASN A 268 -7.30 2.09 -3.97
N TRP A 269 -8.09 2.15 -2.91
CA TRP A 269 -8.29 1.04 -1.97
C TRP A 269 -9.75 0.56 -1.96
N GLY A 270 -10.55 0.93 -2.96
CA GLY A 270 -11.95 0.57 -3.05
C GLY A 270 -12.86 1.39 -2.12
N TRP A 271 -14.04 0.83 -1.83
CA TRP A 271 -15.07 1.46 -0.98
C TRP A 271 -15.39 0.63 0.25
N ARG A 272 -15.63 1.32 1.38
CA ARG A 272 -16.42 0.80 2.49
C ARG A 272 -17.89 1.11 2.21
N ILE A 273 -18.72 0.09 2.33
CA ILE A 273 -20.18 0.15 2.22
C ILE A 273 -20.77 0.11 3.63
N ALA A 274 -21.61 1.07 3.98
CA ALA A 274 -22.28 1.12 5.28
C ALA A 274 -23.79 1.40 5.11
N ASP A 275 -24.61 0.91 6.04
CA ASP A 275 -26.03 1.29 6.09
C ASP A 275 -26.19 2.66 6.74
N THR A 276 -27.06 3.50 6.17
CA THR A 276 -27.44 4.78 6.79
C THR A 276 -28.48 4.60 7.91
N ASN A 277 -29.07 3.41 8.07
CA ASN A 277 -30.13 3.12 9.03
C ASN A 277 -29.58 2.43 10.30
N PRO A 278 -29.87 2.95 11.51
CA PRO A 278 -29.33 2.40 12.77
C PRO A 278 -30.08 1.16 13.29
N SER A 279 -31.11 0.67 12.59
CA SER A 279 -31.94 -0.46 13.01
C SER A 279 -31.81 -1.66 12.05
N PRO A 280 -32.03 -2.91 12.49
CA PRO A 280 -32.14 -4.07 11.61
C PRO A 280 -33.29 -3.92 10.61
N PRO A 281 -33.32 -4.71 9.50
CA PRO A 281 -32.44 -5.81 9.15
C PRO A 281 -31.12 -5.40 8.47
N GLN A 282 -30.27 -6.40 8.26
CA GLN A 282 -29.04 -6.37 7.46
C GLN A 282 -29.35 -6.66 5.98
N VAL A 283 -28.39 -6.41 5.10
CA VAL A 283 -28.44 -6.75 3.66
C VAL A 283 -27.26 -7.64 3.29
N ASP A 284 -27.58 -8.80 2.73
CA ASP A 284 -26.62 -9.74 2.16
C ASP A 284 -26.34 -9.41 0.68
N TRP A 285 -25.06 -9.20 0.35
CA TRP A 285 -24.56 -8.98 -1.02
C TRP A 285 -23.71 -10.15 -1.48
N ALA A 286 -23.77 -10.50 -2.77
CA ALA A 286 -22.84 -11.46 -3.37
C ALA A 286 -21.40 -10.92 -3.34
N THR A 287 -20.44 -11.79 -3.00
CA THR A 287 -18.99 -11.54 -3.09
C THR A 287 -18.43 -11.97 -4.44
N ARG A 288 -17.13 -11.75 -4.66
CA ARG A 288 -16.39 -12.35 -5.77
C ARG A 288 -16.33 -13.89 -5.70
N GLU A 289 -16.53 -14.52 -4.55
CA GLU A 289 -16.59 -15.98 -4.38
C GLU A 289 -17.92 -16.57 -4.89
N ASP A 290 -18.98 -15.76 -5.01
CA ASP A 290 -20.33 -16.22 -5.39
C ASP A 290 -20.29 -17.15 -6.62
N PRO A 291 -20.89 -18.35 -6.56
CA PRO A 291 -20.82 -19.34 -7.65
C PRO A 291 -21.44 -18.84 -8.96
N SER A 292 -22.37 -17.89 -8.89
CA SER A 292 -22.96 -17.20 -10.03
C SER A 292 -22.10 -15.99 -10.41
N SER A 293 -21.25 -16.16 -11.43
CA SER A 293 -20.46 -15.05 -11.99
C SER A 293 -21.29 -13.84 -12.44
N SER A 294 -22.60 -14.02 -12.67
CA SER A 294 -23.54 -12.95 -12.98
C SER A 294 -23.96 -12.11 -11.76
N GLN A 295 -23.80 -12.63 -10.54
CA GLN A 295 -24.15 -11.96 -9.27
C GLN A 295 -22.96 -11.27 -8.60
N ARG A 296 -21.73 -11.69 -8.91
CA ARG A 296 -20.49 -11.10 -8.38
C ARG A 296 -20.44 -9.57 -8.57
N PRO A 297 -19.79 -8.83 -7.65
CA PRO A 297 -19.55 -7.40 -7.79
C PRO A 297 -18.85 -7.05 -9.11
N SER A 298 -19.37 -6.03 -9.80
CA SER A 298 -18.75 -5.52 -11.03
C SER A 298 -18.76 -3.99 -11.08
N LEU A 299 -17.72 -3.41 -11.68
CA LEU A 299 -17.60 -1.97 -11.90
C LEU A 299 -17.53 -1.72 -13.40
N SER A 300 -18.51 -1.01 -13.95
CA SER A 300 -18.55 -0.63 -15.37
C SER A 300 -18.10 0.82 -15.52
N VAL A 301 -17.03 1.08 -16.26
CA VAL A 301 -16.44 2.43 -16.44
C VAL A 301 -16.45 2.80 -17.92
N THR A 302 -17.14 3.87 -18.26
CA THR A 302 -17.12 4.48 -19.60
C THR A 302 -16.23 5.72 -19.57
N TYR A 303 -15.21 5.76 -20.41
CA TYR A 303 -14.23 6.84 -20.45
C TYR A 303 -13.86 7.26 -21.88
N THR A 304 -13.31 8.46 -22.02
CA THR A 304 -12.58 8.93 -23.20
C THR A 304 -11.10 9.10 -22.88
N PRO A 305 -10.16 8.83 -23.80
CA PRO A 305 -8.72 8.88 -23.53
C PRO A 305 -8.19 10.31 -23.34
#